data_AF-A0A162IP95-F1
#
_entry.id   AF-A0A162IP95-F1
#
_cell.length_a   1.000
_cell.length_b   1.000
_cell.length_c   1.000
_cell.angle_alpha   90.00
_cell.angle_beta   90.00
_cell.angle_gamma   90.00
#
_symmetry.space_group_name_H-M   'P 1'
#
loop_
_entity.id
_entity.type
_entity.pdbx_description
1 polymer ?
#
loop_
_entity_poly.entity_id
_entity_poly.type
_entity_poly.pdbx_seq_one_letter_code
_entity_poly.pdbx_strand_id
1 'polypeptide(L)'
;MQKLDDVLKAHRQRPPAGPDASEQSEKNISAASNSKTKDAVNGSSEPSTVPELSHVSHDSPIDALDDATLEQILYGGRPATSQQTGGLTAAQEDALYREGTIPSPDEAEVSVGSPERVTANSIQPAQAGDIRNPGLKFDLPKKPYPEGFQMKQRYHPVLEQLTRLLMRDGKLSVAQRNVAMVMNFLRTAPAPIYSPKFPLLPGTPPASHLPLNPVLYITIAIDSVAPLLRVRNIAGAGGGGRALELPVPLAIRQRRREAIKWILDVIEKKPSKGSGRKQFPHRIAEEIIAVVEGRSGVWEKRKQVHKLGTAARANIGSRKLKTKKKM
;
A
#
# COMPACT_ATOMS: atom_id res chain seq x y z
N MET A 1 24.93 -47.32 65.06
CA MET A 1 24.42 -46.15 64.30
C MET A 1 25.63 -45.27 64.03
N GLN A 2 26.39 -45.39 62.93
CA GLN A 2 26.02 -45.48 61.51
C GLN A 2 25.19 -44.28 61.01
N LYS A 3 25.93 -43.27 60.52
CA LYS A 3 25.62 -42.33 59.41
C LYS A 3 24.33 -41.49 59.49
N LEU A 4 24.44 -40.15 59.43
CA LEU A 4 23.99 -39.34 58.25
C LEU A 4 24.19 -37.81 58.31
N ASP A 5 24.79 -37.21 59.34
CA ASP A 5 24.77 -35.74 59.53
C ASP A 5 25.69 -34.90 58.58
N ASP A 6 26.63 -35.51 57.86
CA ASP A 6 27.67 -34.80 57.07
C ASP A 6 27.40 -34.74 55.54
N VAL A 7 26.27 -34.17 55.09
CA VAL A 7 26.05 -33.92 53.63
C VAL A 7 25.38 -32.57 53.27
N LEU A 8 25.36 -31.58 54.17
CA LEU A 8 24.60 -30.33 53.96
C LEU A 8 25.47 -29.07 53.73
N LYS A 9 26.53 -29.17 52.93
CA LYS A 9 27.36 -28.01 52.52
C LYS A 9 27.96 -28.05 51.10
N ALA A 10 27.23 -28.60 50.13
CA ALA A 10 27.64 -28.58 48.72
C ALA A 10 27.46 -27.19 48.07
N HIS A 11 28.56 -26.44 47.87
CA HIS A 11 28.54 -25.16 47.18
C HIS A 11 28.14 -25.30 45.69
N ARG A 12 27.26 -24.41 45.21
CA ARG A 12 27.08 -24.16 43.77
C ARG A 12 28.20 -23.24 43.24
N GLN A 13 29.38 -23.79 42.99
CA GLN A 13 30.41 -23.10 42.23
C GLN A 13 30.17 -23.28 40.72
N ARG A 14 30.31 -22.20 39.95
CA ARG A 14 30.47 -22.27 38.49
C ARG A 14 31.92 -22.65 38.17
N PRO A 15 32.19 -23.48 37.15
CA PRO A 15 33.53 -23.54 36.57
C PRO A 15 33.87 -22.19 35.90
N PRO A 16 35.09 -21.65 36.07
CA PRO A 16 35.56 -20.50 35.31
C PRO A 16 35.90 -20.90 33.87
N ALA A 17 35.92 -19.91 32.96
CA ALA A 17 36.47 -20.09 31.61
C ALA A 17 37.99 -19.91 31.63
N GLY A 18 38.72 -20.82 30.99
CA GLY A 18 40.15 -20.66 30.71
C GLY A 18 40.38 -19.88 29.40
N PRO A 19 41.37 -18.98 29.33
CA PRO A 19 41.80 -18.34 28.10
C PRO A 19 42.93 -19.13 27.40
N ASP A 20 42.90 -19.18 26.07
CA ASP A 20 44.04 -19.33 25.14
C ASP A 20 43.47 -19.50 23.72
N ALA A 21 44.12 -19.10 22.63
CA ALA A 21 45.30 -18.24 22.47
C ALA A 21 45.17 -17.43 21.15
N SER A 22 46.10 -16.51 20.91
CA SER A 22 46.14 -15.68 19.70
C SER A 22 46.62 -16.42 18.44
N GLU A 23 46.02 -16.12 17.29
CA GLU A 23 46.77 -16.07 16.03
C GLU A 23 46.82 -14.63 15.52
N GLN A 24 47.97 -14.24 14.95
CA GLN A 24 48.26 -12.91 14.43
C GLN A 24 48.45 -12.99 12.92
N SER A 25 47.98 -11.97 12.19
CA SER A 25 48.55 -11.62 10.88
C SER A 25 48.38 -10.11 10.62
N GLU A 26 49.48 -9.38 10.78
CA GLU A 26 49.62 -7.97 10.36
C GLU A 26 50.38 -7.88 9.03
N LYS A 27 50.35 -6.69 8.38
CA LYS A 27 51.25 -6.20 7.31
C LYS A 27 51.15 -6.95 5.96
N ASN A 28 50.77 -6.31 4.86
CA ASN A 28 51.43 -5.14 4.23
C ASN A 28 50.39 -4.17 3.63
N ILE A 29 50.58 -2.85 3.51
CA ILE A 29 51.74 -1.97 3.18
C ILE A 29 51.95 -1.75 1.67
N SER A 30 52.23 -0.49 1.31
CA SER A 30 52.28 0.16 -0.02
C SER A 30 50.90 0.35 -0.68
N ALA A 31 50.41 1.55 -1.04
CA ALA A 31 50.97 2.85 -1.47
C ALA A 31 51.18 2.99 -2.99
N ALA A 32 50.30 3.78 -3.61
CA ALA A 32 50.41 4.26 -4.99
C ALA A 32 49.90 5.71 -5.06
N SER A 33 50.82 6.67 -4.93
CA SER A 33 50.57 8.10 -5.11
C SER A 33 50.94 8.54 -6.52
N ASN A 34 50.18 9.43 -7.17
CA ASN A 34 50.78 10.33 -8.15
C ASN A 34 49.99 11.64 -8.37
N SER A 35 50.66 12.64 -8.97
CA SER A 35 50.15 13.82 -9.74
C SER A 35 48.70 14.28 -9.46
N LYS A 36 48.40 15.46 -8.90
CA LYS A 36 49.12 16.75 -8.78
C LYS A 36 49.44 17.43 -10.13
N THR A 37 48.49 18.20 -10.64
CA THR A 37 48.69 19.39 -11.50
C THR A 37 48.02 20.61 -10.85
N LYS A 38 48.50 21.82 -11.17
CA LYS A 38 48.02 23.10 -10.65
C LYS A 38 48.34 24.21 -11.67
N ASP A 39 47.35 25.01 -12.02
CA ASP A 39 47.47 26.35 -12.60
C ASP A 39 46.30 27.18 -12.00
N ALA A 40 46.51 28.32 -11.31
CA ALA A 40 46.94 29.63 -11.81
C ALA A 40 45.88 30.22 -12.77
N VAL A 41 44.96 31.15 -12.41
CA VAL A 41 44.92 32.33 -11.50
C VAL A 41 45.51 33.63 -12.07
N ASN A 42 44.63 34.41 -12.71
CA ASN A 42 44.53 35.89 -12.74
C ASN A 42 43.05 36.20 -13.12
N GLY A 43 42.40 37.35 -12.87
CA GLY A 43 42.87 38.72 -12.65
C GLY A 43 42.73 39.54 -13.95
N SER A 44 41.98 40.64 -14.07
CA SER A 44 41.12 41.37 -13.09
C SER A 44 40.17 42.39 -13.80
N SER A 45 39.17 42.91 -13.06
CA SER A 45 38.54 44.27 -13.16
C SER A 45 37.77 44.74 -14.42
N GLU A 46 36.67 45.47 -14.14
CA GLU A 46 35.77 46.27 -15.01
C GLU A 46 36.39 47.68 -15.33
N PRO A 47 35.69 48.75 -15.85
CA PRO A 47 34.27 48.92 -16.28
C PRO A 47 34.07 49.80 -17.56
N SER A 48 32.86 50.39 -17.73
CA SER A 48 32.45 51.55 -18.58
C SER A 48 32.26 51.33 -20.10
N THR A 49 31.44 52.09 -20.85
CA THR A 49 30.25 52.95 -20.59
C THR A 49 29.51 53.19 -21.93
N VAL A 50 28.20 53.50 -21.91
CA VAL A 50 27.34 53.74 -23.10
C VAL A 50 27.39 55.20 -23.59
N PRO A 51 27.37 55.44 -24.92
CA PRO A 51 26.81 56.66 -25.53
C PRO A 51 25.74 56.38 -26.63
N GLU A 52 25.13 57.44 -27.16
CA GLU A 52 23.84 57.43 -27.87
C GLU A 52 23.86 57.59 -29.42
N LEU A 53 22.75 57.16 -30.05
CA LEU A 53 22.00 57.74 -31.19
C LEU A 53 22.74 58.45 -32.37
N SER A 54 22.44 58.01 -33.61
CA SER A 54 21.62 58.79 -34.58
C SER A 54 21.43 58.08 -35.95
N HIS A 55 20.52 58.60 -36.78
CA HIS A 55 20.12 58.09 -38.12
C HIS A 55 21.18 58.40 -39.20
N VAL A 56 21.21 57.80 -40.41
CA VAL A 56 20.25 57.95 -41.54
C VAL A 56 20.38 56.81 -42.58
N SER A 57 19.27 56.48 -43.24
CA SER A 57 19.11 55.52 -44.36
C SER A 57 19.26 56.22 -45.74
N HIS A 58 19.34 55.58 -46.91
CA HIS A 58 18.91 54.24 -47.39
C HIS A 58 20.14 53.50 -48.01
N ASP A 59 20.11 52.45 -48.85
CA ASP A 59 19.11 51.79 -49.71
C ASP A 59 19.35 50.27 -49.80
N SER A 60 18.35 49.48 -50.22
CA SER A 60 18.50 48.05 -50.55
C SER A 60 17.41 47.57 -51.53
N PRO A 61 17.64 46.52 -52.35
CA PRO A 61 16.88 46.27 -53.58
C PRO A 61 15.55 45.52 -53.37
N ILE A 62 14.68 46.06 -52.52
CA ILE A 62 13.34 45.50 -52.22
C ILE A 62 12.24 46.29 -52.94
N ASP A 63 12.38 47.61 -53.07
CA ASP A 63 11.41 48.54 -53.69
C ASP A 63 11.33 48.43 -55.24
N ALA A 64 11.70 47.28 -55.81
CA ALA A 64 11.74 47.00 -57.24
C ALA A 64 10.74 45.92 -57.70
N LEU A 65 9.80 45.54 -56.82
CA LEU A 65 8.73 44.58 -57.09
C LEU A 65 7.39 45.19 -56.68
N ASP A 66 6.50 45.44 -57.65
CA ASP A 66 5.14 45.91 -57.36
C ASP A 66 4.39 44.87 -56.52
N ASP A 67 3.59 45.31 -55.54
CA ASP A 67 2.88 44.42 -54.59
C ASP A 67 2.05 43.32 -55.28
N ALA A 68 1.40 43.64 -56.41
CA ALA A 68 0.63 42.67 -57.20
C ALA A 68 1.49 41.50 -57.71
N THR A 69 2.78 41.74 -57.98
CA THR A 69 3.76 40.71 -58.35
C THR A 69 4.08 39.81 -57.16
N LEU A 70 4.24 40.40 -55.96
CA LEU A 70 4.46 39.67 -54.71
C LEU A 70 3.27 38.79 -54.35
N GLU A 71 2.04 39.30 -54.45
CA GLU A 71 0.82 38.51 -54.25
C GLU A 71 0.72 37.35 -55.25
N GLN A 72 1.03 37.59 -56.53
CA GLN A 72 0.99 36.55 -57.56
C GLN A 72 2.03 35.44 -57.32
N ILE A 73 3.21 35.79 -56.78
CA ILE A 73 4.26 34.84 -56.40
C ILE A 73 3.88 34.03 -55.15
N LEU A 74 3.31 34.67 -54.12
CA LEU A 74 2.96 34.01 -52.85
C LEU A 74 1.73 33.09 -52.98
N TYR A 75 0.71 33.49 -53.74
CA TYR A 75 -0.60 32.80 -53.79
C TYR A 75 -0.86 32.02 -55.08
N GLY A 76 0.13 31.88 -55.96
CA GLY A 76 0.08 30.92 -57.06
C GLY A 76 -0.97 31.21 -58.14
N GLY A 77 -1.29 32.48 -58.38
CA GLY A 77 -2.08 32.92 -59.53
C GLY A 77 -3.58 32.61 -59.51
N ARG A 78 -4.19 32.37 -58.33
CA ARG A 78 -5.66 32.30 -58.20
C ARG A 78 -6.24 33.70 -57.85
N PRO A 79 -7.25 34.20 -58.57
CA PRO A 79 -7.90 35.47 -58.23
C PRO A 79 -8.71 35.34 -56.93
N ALA A 80 -8.61 36.32 -56.04
CA ALA A 80 -9.32 36.34 -54.76
C ALA A 80 -10.82 36.66 -54.96
N THR A 81 -11.68 35.64 -54.91
CA THR A 81 -13.14 35.78 -55.10
C THR A 81 -13.89 36.04 -53.80
N SER A 82 -13.56 37.12 -53.09
CA SER A 82 -14.35 37.62 -51.95
C SER A 82 -14.22 39.13 -51.76
N GLN A 83 -15.33 39.87 -51.93
CA GLN A 83 -15.41 41.29 -51.55
C GLN A 83 -15.71 41.44 -50.05
N GLN A 84 -14.81 40.94 -49.20
CA GLN A 84 -14.92 41.08 -47.74
C GLN A 84 -13.57 41.55 -47.17
N THR A 85 -13.61 42.70 -46.52
CA THR A 85 -12.45 43.35 -45.89
C THR A 85 -11.81 42.41 -44.87
N GLY A 86 -10.50 42.17 -45.01
CA GLY A 86 -9.83 41.02 -44.37
C GLY A 86 -9.99 40.92 -42.85
N GLY A 87 -10.51 39.77 -42.40
CA GLY A 87 -10.65 39.38 -41.00
C GLY A 87 -11.19 37.95 -40.91
N LEU A 88 -11.11 37.33 -39.73
CA LEU A 88 -11.87 36.11 -39.43
C LEU A 88 -13.36 36.47 -39.29
N THR A 89 -14.26 35.56 -39.68
CA THR A 89 -15.67 35.74 -39.29
C THR A 89 -15.83 35.56 -37.78
N ALA A 90 -16.85 36.17 -37.18
CA ALA A 90 -17.10 36.02 -35.73
C ALA A 90 -17.26 34.55 -35.30
N ALA A 91 -17.79 33.68 -36.18
CA ALA A 91 -17.87 32.24 -35.93
C ALA A 91 -16.48 31.56 -35.95
N GLN A 92 -15.57 31.98 -36.83
CA GLN A 92 -14.18 31.49 -36.86
C GLN A 92 -13.36 31.98 -35.67
N GLU A 93 -13.61 33.21 -35.21
CA GLU A 93 -12.99 33.75 -33.99
C GLU A 93 -13.45 32.97 -32.74
N ASP A 94 -14.76 32.74 -32.59
CA ASP A 94 -15.36 31.99 -31.49
C ASP A 94 -14.93 30.50 -31.50
N ALA A 95 -14.69 29.92 -32.70
CA ALA A 95 -14.09 28.60 -32.88
C ALA A 95 -12.60 28.58 -32.48
N LEU A 96 -11.79 29.56 -32.92
CA LEU A 96 -10.39 29.69 -32.51
C LEU A 96 -10.24 29.81 -30.99
N TYR A 97 -11.12 30.57 -30.33
CA TYR A 97 -11.11 30.71 -28.87
C TYR A 97 -11.48 29.43 -28.11
N ARG A 98 -12.22 28.50 -28.72
CA ARG A 98 -12.66 27.24 -28.08
C ARG A 98 -11.79 26.03 -28.42
N GLU A 99 -11.37 25.91 -29.68
CA GLU A 99 -10.75 24.72 -30.25
C GLU A 99 -9.32 24.97 -30.76
N GLY A 100 -8.83 26.22 -30.71
CA GLY A 100 -7.46 26.58 -31.08
C GLY A 100 -7.14 26.42 -32.58
N THR A 101 -8.15 26.18 -33.41
CA THR A 101 -8.05 25.93 -34.85
C THR A 101 -9.04 26.82 -35.60
N ILE A 102 -8.70 27.26 -36.80
CA ILE A 102 -9.58 28.07 -37.66
C ILE A 102 -10.25 27.13 -38.68
N PRO A 103 -11.54 26.80 -38.54
CA PRO A 103 -12.29 26.05 -39.57
C PRO A 103 -12.58 26.93 -40.79
N SER A 104 -13.05 26.34 -41.90
CA SER A 104 -13.53 27.13 -43.04
C SER A 104 -14.80 27.93 -42.67
N PRO A 105 -15.14 29.03 -43.40
CA PRO A 105 -16.28 29.88 -43.04
C PRO A 105 -17.61 29.12 -42.92
N ASP A 106 -17.89 28.23 -43.87
CA ASP A 106 -19.14 27.45 -43.92
C ASP A 106 -19.23 26.46 -42.74
N GLU A 107 -18.10 25.82 -42.38
CA GLU A 107 -18.01 24.92 -41.22
C GLU A 107 -18.16 25.66 -39.89
N ALA A 108 -17.69 26.91 -39.81
CA ALA A 108 -17.81 27.75 -38.63
C ALA A 108 -19.29 28.10 -38.33
N GLU A 109 -20.07 28.50 -39.33
CA GLU A 109 -21.49 28.80 -39.14
C GLU A 109 -22.32 27.57 -38.77
N VAL A 110 -22.04 26.41 -39.39
CA VAL A 110 -22.68 25.12 -39.03
C VAL A 110 -22.35 24.72 -37.59
N SER A 111 -21.14 25.01 -37.11
CA SER A 111 -20.71 24.73 -35.74
C SER A 111 -21.42 25.63 -34.71
N VAL A 112 -21.65 26.90 -35.04
CA VAL A 112 -22.46 27.82 -34.22
C VAL A 112 -23.95 27.43 -34.22
N GLY A 113 -24.46 26.92 -35.36
CA GLY A 113 -25.85 26.48 -35.51
C GLY A 113 -26.22 25.16 -34.82
N SER A 114 -25.26 24.42 -34.25
CA SER A 114 -25.46 23.05 -33.73
C SER A 114 -25.43 23.00 -32.19
N PRO A 115 -26.57 23.00 -31.48
CA PRO A 115 -26.63 23.14 -30.02
C PRO A 115 -26.28 21.87 -29.20
N GLU A 116 -25.37 21.01 -29.68
CA GLU A 116 -24.87 19.85 -28.93
C GLU A 116 -23.34 19.70 -29.00
N ARG A 117 -22.65 20.12 -27.92
CA ARG A 117 -21.65 19.31 -27.15
C ARG A 117 -20.87 20.13 -26.10
N VAL A 118 -21.54 20.57 -25.03
CA VAL A 118 -20.86 21.09 -23.82
C VAL A 118 -20.61 19.95 -22.82
N THR A 119 -19.67 19.05 -23.13
CA THR A 119 -19.17 18.03 -22.18
C THR A 119 -17.99 18.56 -21.36
N ALA A 120 -18.17 19.70 -20.70
CA ALA A 120 -17.13 20.36 -19.88
C ALA A 120 -17.74 21.03 -18.63
N ASN A 121 -18.04 20.23 -17.60
CA ASN A 121 -18.26 20.63 -16.20
C ASN A 121 -18.93 22.00 -15.95
N SER A 122 -20.04 22.29 -16.63
CA SER A 122 -20.93 23.36 -16.18
C SER A 122 -21.53 22.95 -14.83
N ILE A 123 -21.08 23.62 -13.75
CA ILE A 123 -21.78 23.56 -12.46
C ILE A 123 -23.05 24.39 -12.64
N GLN A 124 -24.06 23.74 -13.24
CA GLN A 124 -25.38 24.31 -13.38
C GLN A 124 -25.88 24.65 -11.96
N PRO A 125 -26.38 25.88 -11.71
CA PRO A 125 -27.10 26.14 -10.47
C PRO A 125 -28.25 25.14 -10.44
N ALA A 126 -28.33 24.36 -9.35
CA ALA A 126 -29.22 23.21 -9.31
C ALA A 126 -30.65 23.65 -9.61
N GLN A 127 -31.14 23.28 -10.80
CA GLN A 127 -32.54 23.46 -11.19
C GLN A 127 -33.38 22.91 -10.05
N ALA A 128 -34.36 23.69 -9.59
CA ALA A 128 -35.20 23.36 -8.44
C ALA A 128 -36.19 22.25 -8.81
N GLY A 129 -35.63 21.06 -9.06
CA GLY A 129 -36.36 19.89 -9.53
C GLY A 129 -37.45 19.51 -8.54
N ASP A 130 -38.57 19.06 -9.12
CA ASP A 130 -39.81 18.65 -8.45
C ASP A 130 -39.66 18.30 -6.96
N ILE A 131 -40.50 18.89 -6.12
CA ILE A 131 -40.60 18.56 -4.69
C ILE A 131 -41.30 17.19 -4.51
N ARG A 132 -40.66 16.13 -5.03
CA ARG A 132 -41.09 14.72 -4.96
C ARG A 132 -41.01 14.15 -3.54
N ASN A 133 -40.23 14.79 -2.67
CA ASN A 133 -39.98 14.39 -1.29
C ASN A 133 -40.33 15.56 -0.33
N PRO A 134 -41.59 15.69 0.13
CA PRO A 134 -41.95 16.75 1.07
C PRO A 134 -41.21 16.55 2.41
N GLY A 135 -40.33 17.49 2.75
CA GLY A 135 -39.66 17.57 4.06
C GLY A 135 -38.15 17.36 4.09
N LEU A 136 -37.46 17.12 2.96
CA LEU A 136 -35.99 17.05 2.92
C LEU A 136 -35.38 18.11 1.99
N LYS A 137 -34.27 18.71 2.43
CA LYS A 137 -33.47 19.66 1.62
C LYS A 137 -32.57 18.98 0.58
N PHE A 138 -32.26 17.69 0.79
CA PHE A 138 -31.41 16.87 -0.07
C PHE A 138 -31.97 15.45 -0.13
N ASP A 139 -31.69 14.71 -1.20
CA ASP A 139 -32.16 13.34 -1.37
C ASP A 139 -31.73 12.39 -0.24
N LEU A 140 -32.55 11.36 0.01
CA LEU A 140 -32.22 10.32 0.97
C LEU A 140 -30.99 9.52 0.50
N PRO A 141 -30.02 9.22 1.39
CA PRO A 141 -28.91 8.33 1.04
C PRO A 141 -29.42 6.95 0.66
N LYS A 142 -29.03 6.48 -0.54
CA LYS A 142 -29.44 5.18 -1.10
C LYS A 142 -29.04 4.05 -0.14
N LYS A 143 -29.98 3.15 0.12
CA LYS A 143 -29.79 1.92 0.92
C LYS A 143 -29.50 0.75 -0.04
N PRO A 144 -28.68 -0.25 0.33
CA PRO A 144 -27.96 -0.39 1.60
C PRO A 144 -26.80 0.60 1.73
N TYR A 145 -26.50 1.02 2.96
CA TYR A 145 -25.35 1.89 3.23
C TYR A 145 -24.02 1.13 3.05
N PRO A 146 -22.94 1.80 2.63
CA PRO A 146 -21.63 1.16 2.44
C PRO A 146 -21.01 0.67 3.76
N GLU A 147 -20.06 -0.26 3.65
CA GLU A 147 -19.25 -0.68 4.80
C GLU A 147 -18.54 0.52 5.45
N GLY A 148 -18.41 0.49 6.78
CA GLY A 148 -17.84 1.59 7.56
C GLY A 148 -18.81 2.73 7.91
N PHE A 149 -19.99 2.83 7.27
CA PHE A 149 -20.97 3.88 7.58
C PHE A 149 -21.49 3.82 9.04
N GLN A 150 -21.64 2.60 9.59
CA GLN A 150 -22.05 2.43 10.98
C GLN A 150 -20.90 2.81 11.94
N MET A 151 -21.11 3.80 12.81
CA MET A 151 -20.10 4.26 13.78
C MET A 151 -19.43 3.12 14.59
N LYS A 152 -20.20 2.12 15.00
CA LYS A 152 -19.71 0.95 15.77
C LYS A 152 -18.89 -0.05 14.92
N GLN A 153 -19.03 -0.01 13.60
CA GLN A 153 -18.37 -0.91 12.63
C GLN A 153 -17.61 -0.10 11.56
N ARG A 154 -16.99 1.03 11.96
CA ARG A 154 -16.28 1.96 11.08
C ARG A 154 -15.09 1.35 10.32
N TYR A 155 -14.42 0.37 10.93
CA TYR A 155 -13.18 -0.23 10.41
C TYR A 155 -13.40 -1.67 9.96
N HIS A 156 -12.66 -2.09 8.92
CA HIS A 156 -12.69 -3.47 8.41
C HIS A 156 -12.51 -4.49 9.56
N PRO A 157 -13.34 -5.54 9.67
CA PRO A 157 -13.42 -6.40 10.85
C PRO A 157 -12.11 -7.11 11.24
N VAL A 158 -11.16 -7.30 10.30
CA VAL A 158 -9.82 -7.82 10.64
C VAL A 158 -9.03 -6.81 11.48
N LEU A 159 -9.07 -5.53 11.13
CA LEU A 159 -8.40 -4.46 11.89
C LEU A 159 -9.08 -4.23 13.24
N GLU A 160 -10.42 -4.28 13.26
CA GLU A 160 -11.22 -4.18 14.48
C GLU A 160 -10.89 -5.33 15.46
N GLN A 161 -10.66 -6.54 14.94
CA GLN A 161 -10.25 -7.70 15.72
C GLN A 161 -8.77 -7.65 16.16
N LEU A 162 -7.87 -7.22 15.27
CA LEU A 162 -6.44 -7.07 15.55
C LEU A 162 -6.17 -5.99 16.61
N THR A 163 -6.81 -4.82 16.48
CA THR A 163 -6.69 -3.73 17.47
C THR A 163 -7.17 -4.16 18.86
N ARG A 164 -8.30 -4.88 18.96
CA ARG A 164 -8.78 -5.41 20.26
C ARG A 164 -7.89 -6.51 20.84
N LEU A 165 -7.20 -7.31 20.03
CA LEU A 165 -6.23 -8.32 20.51
C LEU A 165 -4.87 -7.72 20.89
N LEU A 166 -4.51 -6.56 20.32
CA LEU A 166 -3.34 -5.75 20.71
C LEU A 166 -3.60 -4.85 21.93
N MET A 167 -4.86 -4.65 22.31
CA MET A 167 -5.23 -3.80 23.44
C MET A 167 -4.91 -4.47 24.77
N ARG A 168 -4.10 -3.81 25.59
CA ARG A 168 -3.86 -4.15 26.99
C ARG A 168 -4.44 -3.04 27.89
N ASP A 169 -4.88 -3.39 29.08
CA ASP A 169 -5.37 -2.46 30.12
C ASP A 169 -6.48 -1.48 29.65
N GLY A 170 -7.30 -1.88 28.67
CA GLY A 170 -8.31 -1.01 28.05
C GLY A 170 -7.79 0.12 27.16
N LYS A 171 -6.47 0.20 26.91
CA LYS A 171 -5.78 1.31 26.21
C LYS A 171 -5.97 1.26 24.68
N LEU A 172 -7.22 1.35 24.22
CA LEU A 172 -7.62 1.19 22.81
C LEU A 172 -6.89 2.16 21.87
N SER A 173 -6.72 3.42 22.27
CA SER A 173 -6.04 4.46 21.47
C SER A 173 -4.57 4.13 21.19
N VAL A 174 -3.90 3.42 22.10
CA VAL A 174 -2.52 2.94 21.90
C VAL A 174 -2.51 1.77 20.90
N ALA A 175 -3.46 0.84 21.00
CA ALA A 175 -3.57 -0.28 20.05
C ALA A 175 -3.93 0.19 18.63
N GLN A 176 -4.84 1.15 18.49
CA GLN A 176 -5.17 1.80 17.22
C GLN A 176 -3.96 2.51 16.61
N ARG A 177 -3.21 3.30 17.41
CA ARG A 177 -1.97 3.95 16.97
C ARG A 177 -0.90 2.95 16.54
N ASN A 178 -0.81 1.81 17.22
CA ASN A 178 0.10 0.72 16.85
C ASN A 178 -0.29 0.08 15.51
N VAL A 179 -1.57 -0.23 15.26
CA VAL A 179 -2.02 -0.77 13.97
C VAL A 179 -1.87 0.25 12.83
N ALA A 180 -2.07 1.54 13.09
CA ALA A 180 -1.75 2.58 12.11
C ALA A 180 -0.26 2.60 11.74
N MET A 181 0.65 2.44 12.71
CA MET A 181 2.08 2.28 12.44
C MET A 181 2.40 0.99 11.66
N VAL A 182 1.73 -0.14 11.94
CA VAL A 182 1.87 -1.38 11.15
C VAL A 182 1.49 -1.14 9.68
N MET A 183 0.33 -0.51 9.42
CA MET A 183 -0.12 -0.24 8.06
C MET A 183 0.83 0.71 7.31
N ASN A 184 1.38 1.71 7.99
CA ASN A 184 2.40 2.59 7.40
C ASN A 184 3.68 1.81 7.03
N PHE A 185 4.16 0.90 7.90
CA PHE A 185 5.33 0.07 7.58
C PHE A 185 5.09 -0.87 6.40
N LEU A 186 3.91 -1.48 6.30
CA LEU A 186 3.55 -2.35 5.17
C LEU A 186 3.44 -1.57 3.85
N ARG A 187 3.06 -0.29 3.89
CA ARG A 187 3.01 0.61 2.72
C ARG A 187 4.39 1.09 2.27
N THR A 188 5.37 1.14 3.17
CA THR A 188 6.78 1.46 2.85
C THR A 188 7.66 0.24 2.59
N ALA A 189 7.12 -0.97 2.77
CA ALA A 189 7.85 -2.22 2.52
C ALA A 189 7.85 -2.55 1.01
N PRO A 190 8.89 -3.24 0.50
CA PRO A 190 8.86 -3.80 -0.84
C PRO A 190 7.72 -4.83 -0.99
N ALA A 191 7.32 -5.10 -2.23
CA ALA A 191 6.35 -6.15 -2.52
C ALA A 191 6.87 -7.53 -2.07
N PRO A 192 6.08 -8.33 -1.33
CA PRO A 192 6.52 -9.60 -0.78
C PRO A 192 6.68 -10.68 -1.85
N ILE A 193 7.70 -11.54 -1.72
CA ILE A 193 7.89 -12.66 -2.65
C ILE A 193 7.10 -13.88 -2.15
N TYR A 194 6.02 -14.23 -2.86
CA TYR A 194 5.19 -15.39 -2.52
C TYR A 194 5.97 -16.72 -2.62
N SER A 195 5.81 -17.61 -1.64
CA SER A 195 6.40 -18.96 -1.70
C SER A 195 5.45 -19.96 -2.36
N PRO A 196 5.93 -20.87 -3.24
CA PRO A 196 5.11 -21.97 -3.74
C PRO A 196 4.84 -23.04 -2.67
N LYS A 197 5.65 -23.09 -1.60
CA LYS A 197 5.56 -24.06 -0.50
C LYS A 197 4.34 -23.82 0.41
N PHE A 198 3.98 -22.56 0.60
CA PHE A 198 2.84 -22.13 1.42
C PHE A 198 1.96 -21.19 0.59
N PRO A 199 1.07 -21.74 -0.27
CA PRO A 199 0.14 -20.92 -1.03
C PRO A 199 -0.82 -20.17 -0.09
N LEU A 200 -1.14 -18.95 -0.50
CA LEU A 200 -2.08 -18.06 0.19
C LEU A 200 -3.54 -18.46 -0.12
N LEU A 201 -4.51 -17.62 0.24
CA LEU A 201 -5.90 -17.81 -0.20
C LEU A 201 -6.01 -17.83 -1.74
N PRO A 202 -6.94 -18.63 -2.32
CA PRO A 202 -7.29 -18.47 -3.72
C PRO A 202 -7.90 -17.08 -3.94
N GLY A 203 -7.58 -16.46 -5.09
CA GLY A 203 -8.04 -15.10 -5.41
C GLY A 203 -7.22 -13.96 -4.76
N THR A 204 -6.06 -14.24 -4.16
CA THR A 204 -5.13 -13.15 -3.77
C THR A 204 -4.60 -12.39 -4.98
N PRO A 205 -4.49 -11.05 -4.93
CA PRO A 205 -3.92 -10.25 -6.01
C PRO A 205 -2.41 -10.49 -6.17
N PRO A 206 -1.78 -10.02 -7.26
CA PRO A 206 -0.33 -10.00 -7.39
C PRO A 206 0.33 -9.18 -6.27
N ALA A 207 1.57 -9.54 -5.92
CA ALA A 207 2.29 -8.97 -4.77
C ALA A 207 2.46 -7.44 -4.85
N SER A 208 2.54 -6.88 -6.05
CA SER A 208 2.60 -5.43 -6.33
C SER A 208 1.44 -4.63 -5.73
N HIS A 209 0.25 -5.24 -5.60
CA HIS A 209 -0.94 -4.55 -5.08
C HIS A 209 -0.99 -4.49 -3.54
N LEU A 210 -0.16 -5.27 -2.85
CA LEU A 210 -0.21 -5.40 -1.39
C LEU A 210 0.34 -4.19 -0.61
N PRO A 211 1.49 -3.58 -0.96
CA PRO A 211 1.97 -2.37 -0.27
C PRO A 211 0.98 -1.20 -0.37
N LEU A 212 0.35 -1.03 -1.55
CA LEU A 212 -0.68 0.00 -1.76
C LEU A 212 -1.93 -0.24 -0.87
N ASN A 213 -2.25 -1.50 -0.58
CA ASN A 213 -3.45 -1.91 0.15
C ASN A 213 -3.11 -2.62 1.48
N PRO A 214 -2.56 -1.92 2.49
CA PRO A 214 -2.08 -2.56 3.72
C PRO A 214 -3.20 -3.25 4.53
N VAL A 215 -4.47 -2.84 4.36
CA VAL A 215 -5.63 -3.52 4.96
C VAL A 215 -5.83 -4.92 4.35
N LEU A 216 -5.65 -5.04 3.04
CA LEU A 216 -5.74 -6.30 2.30
C LEU A 216 -4.53 -7.19 2.60
N TYR A 217 -3.33 -6.60 2.66
CA TYR A 217 -2.08 -7.27 3.08
C TYR A 217 -2.25 -7.95 4.46
N ILE A 218 -2.70 -7.20 5.48
CA ILE A 218 -2.98 -7.73 6.83
C ILE A 218 -4.03 -8.85 6.78
N THR A 219 -5.08 -8.68 5.98
CA THR A 219 -6.19 -9.64 5.85
C THR A 219 -5.74 -10.96 5.24
N ILE A 220 -5.01 -10.92 4.13
CA ILE A 220 -4.48 -12.10 3.43
C ILE A 220 -3.52 -12.87 4.33
N ALA A 221 -2.61 -12.18 5.03
CA ALA A 221 -1.67 -12.80 5.96
C ALA A 221 -2.40 -13.59 7.06
N ILE A 222 -3.37 -12.95 7.71
CA ILE A 222 -4.13 -13.55 8.81
C ILE A 222 -5.00 -14.72 8.31
N ASP A 223 -5.77 -14.54 7.24
CA ASP A 223 -6.71 -15.58 6.77
C ASP A 223 -6.02 -16.79 6.12
N SER A 224 -4.85 -16.61 5.50
CA SER A 224 -4.06 -17.72 4.92
C SER A 224 -3.53 -18.63 6.02
N VAL A 225 -3.00 -18.04 7.09
CA VAL A 225 -2.49 -18.74 8.28
C VAL A 225 -3.60 -19.33 9.15
N ALA A 226 -4.83 -18.78 9.08
CA ALA A 226 -5.90 -19.16 9.98
C ALA A 226 -6.31 -20.65 9.86
N PRO A 227 -6.39 -21.39 10.99
CA PRO A 227 -6.77 -22.80 10.95
C PRO A 227 -8.26 -22.96 10.61
N LEU A 228 -8.61 -23.98 9.81
CA LEU A 228 -10.00 -24.27 9.45
C LEU A 228 -10.78 -24.96 10.59
N LEU A 229 -10.07 -25.69 11.45
CA LEU A 229 -10.58 -26.49 12.55
C LEU A 229 -9.72 -26.32 13.81
N ARG A 230 -10.32 -26.58 14.97
CA ARG A 230 -9.62 -26.85 16.24
C ARG A 230 -9.94 -28.26 16.69
N VAL A 231 -9.01 -28.97 17.30
CA VAL A 231 -9.30 -30.22 18.00
C VAL A 231 -9.71 -29.93 19.44
N ARG A 232 -10.86 -30.46 19.85
CA ARG A 232 -11.42 -30.37 21.21
C ARG A 232 -11.31 -31.73 21.88
N ASN A 233 -10.67 -31.78 23.04
CA ASN A 233 -10.49 -33.02 23.79
C ASN A 233 -11.70 -33.26 24.71
N ILE A 234 -12.35 -34.41 24.58
CA ILE A 234 -13.54 -34.79 25.34
C ILE A 234 -13.15 -35.85 26.36
N ALA A 235 -13.07 -35.46 27.63
CA ALA A 235 -12.67 -36.34 28.75
C ALA A 235 -13.54 -37.61 28.84
N GLY A 236 -12.91 -38.73 29.20
CA GLY A 236 -13.55 -40.05 29.34
C GLY A 236 -13.97 -40.75 28.03
N ALA A 237 -14.21 -40.00 26.94
CA ALA A 237 -14.73 -40.57 25.69
C ALA A 237 -13.72 -41.47 24.94
N GLY A 238 -12.41 -41.39 25.24
CA GLY A 238 -11.41 -42.29 24.66
C GLY A 238 -11.57 -43.74 25.15
N GLY A 239 -12.07 -43.93 26.37
CA GLY A 239 -11.96 -45.20 27.12
C GLY A 239 -10.72 -45.21 28.00
N GLY A 240 -10.74 -46.00 29.09
CA GLY A 240 -9.65 -46.01 30.09
C GLY A 240 -9.33 -44.63 30.66
N GLY A 241 -10.35 -43.80 30.91
CA GLY A 241 -10.21 -42.40 31.35
C GLY A 241 -9.72 -41.40 30.29
N ARG A 242 -9.05 -41.86 29.22
CA ARG A 242 -8.43 -41.01 28.19
C ARG A 242 -9.44 -40.09 27.51
N ALA A 243 -9.01 -38.87 27.18
CA ALA A 243 -9.81 -37.95 26.39
C ALA A 243 -9.85 -38.37 24.91
N LEU A 244 -10.98 -38.16 24.26
CA LEU A 244 -11.13 -38.33 22.82
C LEU A 244 -10.86 -37.00 22.10
N GLU A 245 -9.90 -37.00 21.19
CA GLU A 245 -9.63 -35.87 20.30
C GLU A 245 -10.72 -35.74 19.24
N LEU A 246 -11.46 -34.63 19.21
CA LEU A 246 -12.52 -34.38 18.23
C LEU A 246 -12.21 -33.10 17.42
N PRO A 247 -11.95 -33.19 16.10
CA PRO A 247 -11.86 -32.00 15.25
C PRO A 247 -13.24 -31.32 15.12
N VAL A 248 -13.25 -29.99 15.25
CA VAL A 248 -14.44 -29.13 15.18
C VAL A 248 -14.14 -27.94 14.24
N PRO A 249 -15.00 -27.63 13.25
CA PRO A 249 -14.82 -26.49 12.35
C PRO A 249 -14.94 -25.16 13.09
N LEU A 250 -14.28 -24.12 12.57
CA LEU A 250 -14.19 -22.80 13.21
C LEU A 250 -14.87 -21.69 12.39
N ALA A 251 -15.68 -20.87 13.06
CA ALA A 251 -16.26 -19.68 12.45
C ALA A 251 -15.17 -18.63 12.12
N ILE A 252 -15.39 -17.78 11.11
CA ILE A 252 -14.37 -16.83 10.57
C ILE A 252 -13.71 -15.99 11.68
N ARG A 253 -14.50 -15.40 12.59
CA ARG A 253 -13.98 -14.63 13.75
C ARG A 253 -13.11 -15.48 14.69
N GLN A 254 -13.38 -16.77 14.83
CA GLN A 254 -12.57 -17.69 15.65
C GLN A 254 -11.26 -18.06 14.93
N ARG A 255 -11.32 -18.33 13.61
CA ARG A 255 -10.15 -18.60 12.75
C ARG A 255 -9.14 -17.45 12.81
N ARG A 256 -9.61 -16.23 12.57
CA ARG A 256 -8.82 -14.98 12.67
C ARG A 256 -8.22 -14.76 14.07
N ARG A 257 -8.96 -15.09 15.15
CA ARG A 257 -8.47 -14.97 16.54
C ARG A 257 -7.25 -15.86 16.81
N GLU A 258 -7.21 -17.07 16.25
CA GLU A 258 -6.09 -17.99 16.45
C GLU A 258 -4.87 -17.58 15.65
N ALA A 259 -5.03 -17.21 14.37
CA ALA A 259 -3.93 -16.66 13.57
C ALA A 259 -3.28 -15.43 14.23
N ILE A 260 -4.10 -14.44 14.64
CA ILE A 260 -3.59 -13.22 15.30
C ILE A 260 -2.87 -13.58 16.60
N LYS A 261 -3.43 -14.48 17.44
CA LYS A 261 -2.75 -14.95 18.64
C LYS A 261 -1.41 -15.60 18.32
N TRP A 262 -1.36 -16.53 17.37
CA TRP A 262 -0.13 -17.23 17.03
C TRP A 262 0.97 -16.33 16.48
N ILE A 263 0.60 -15.26 15.77
CA ILE A 263 1.49 -14.19 15.29
C ILE A 263 2.03 -13.40 16.49
N LEU A 264 1.15 -12.99 17.43
CA LEU A 264 1.57 -12.30 18.66
C LEU A 264 2.49 -13.17 19.54
N ASP A 265 2.21 -14.47 19.71
CA ASP A 265 3.06 -15.41 20.44
C ASP A 265 4.50 -15.47 19.88
N VAL A 266 4.68 -15.21 18.57
CA VAL A 266 6.00 -15.19 17.91
C VAL A 266 6.67 -13.83 18.11
N ILE A 267 5.92 -12.73 17.99
CA ILE A 267 6.42 -11.36 18.16
C ILE A 267 6.83 -11.07 19.61
N GLU A 268 6.15 -11.67 20.59
CA GLU A 268 6.51 -11.58 22.02
C GLU A 268 7.77 -12.39 22.36
N LYS A 269 8.12 -13.39 21.55
CA LYS A 269 9.38 -14.16 21.66
C LYS A 269 10.55 -13.57 20.87
N LYS A 270 10.30 -12.65 19.94
CA LYS A 270 11.36 -11.96 19.19
C LYS A 270 12.05 -10.91 20.09
N PRO A 271 13.40 -10.85 20.12
CA PRO A 271 14.12 -9.80 20.84
C PRO A 271 13.81 -8.42 20.27
N SER A 272 14.03 -7.36 21.06
CA SER A 272 13.86 -6.00 20.56
C SER A 272 15.08 -5.59 19.72
N LYS A 273 14.85 -5.23 18.46
CA LYS A 273 15.88 -4.77 17.51
C LYS A 273 16.38 -3.34 17.76
N GLY A 274 15.79 -2.62 18.72
CA GLY A 274 16.17 -1.26 19.07
C GLY A 274 15.18 -0.62 20.05
N SER A 275 15.27 0.71 20.16
CA SER A 275 14.48 1.55 21.07
C SER A 275 13.37 2.34 20.37
N GLY A 276 12.43 2.87 21.15
CA GLY A 276 11.39 3.79 20.72
C GLY A 276 10.03 3.17 20.37
N ARG A 277 9.00 4.04 20.30
CA ARG A 277 7.58 3.66 20.18
C ARG A 277 7.23 2.87 18.91
N LYS A 278 8.06 2.97 17.86
CA LYS A 278 7.88 2.32 16.56
C LYS A 278 8.23 0.82 16.56
N GLN A 279 9.03 0.34 17.53
CA GLN A 279 9.63 -1.00 17.51
C GLN A 279 8.63 -2.15 17.54
N PHE A 280 7.61 -2.07 18.40
CA PHE A 280 6.60 -3.13 18.51
C PHE A 280 5.71 -3.22 17.26
N PRO A 281 5.16 -2.11 16.72
CA PRO A 281 4.54 -2.08 15.39
C PRO A 281 5.45 -2.61 14.26
N HIS A 282 6.74 -2.28 14.29
CA HIS A 282 7.68 -2.77 13.28
C HIS A 282 7.82 -4.30 13.32
N ARG A 283 8.01 -4.90 14.51
CA ARG A 283 8.04 -6.37 14.65
C ARG A 283 6.74 -7.06 14.21
N ILE A 284 5.59 -6.40 14.35
CA ILE A 284 4.30 -6.90 13.81
C ILE A 284 4.31 -6.86 12.28
N ALA A 285 4.76 -5.76 11.67
CA ALA A 285 4.86 -5.66 10.21
C ALA A 285 5.84 -6.69 9.61
N GLU A 286 7.02 -6.86 10.22
CA GLU A 286 8.01 -7.90 9.82
C GLU A 286 7.40 -9.31 9.83
N GLU A 287 6.59 -9.65 10.85
CA GLU A 287 5.96 -10.97 10.93
C GLU A 287 4.86 -11.14 9.88
N ILE A 288 4.12 -10.08 9.54
CA ILE A 288 3.09 -10.10 8.49
C ILE A 288 3.73 -10.29 7.10
N ILE A 289 4.85 -9.62 6.83
CA ILE A 289 5.65 -9.82 5.61
C ILE A 289 6.13 -11.29 5.57
N ALA A 290 6.82 -11.76 6.61
CA ALA A 290 7.32 -13.14 6.69
C ALA A 290 6.22 -14.21 6.61
N VAL A 291 4.99 -13.91 7.04
CA VAL A 291 3.82 -14.78 6.84
C VAL A 291 3.46 -14.90 5.36
N VAL A 292 3.33 -13.77 4.64
CA VAL A 292 2.95 -13.75 3.21
C VAL A 292 4.04 -14.37 2.32
N GLU A 293 5.30 -14.22 2.72
CA GLU A 293 6.44 -14.85 2.05
C GLU A 293 6.65 -16.34 2.43
N GLY A 294 5.80 -16.93 3.26
CA GLY A 294 5.92 -18.34 3.70
C GLY A 294 7.12 -18.64 4.61
N ARG A 295 7.79 -17.60 5.15
CA ARG A 295 8.98 -17.71 6.01
C ARG A 295 8.64 -17.80 7.51
N SER A 296 7.43 -17.43 7.91
CA SER A 296 6.97 -17.47 9.31
C SER A 296 6.76 -18.91 9.83
N GLY A 297 7.28 -19.19 11.03
CA GLY A 297 7.03 -20.44 11.76
C GLY A 297 5.57 -20.68 12.17
N VAL A 298 4.68 -19.69 12.03
CA VAL A 298 3.24 -19.88 12.28
C VAL A 298 2.60 -20.83 11.25
N TRP A 299 3.18 -20.96 10.05
CA TRP A 299 2.75 -21.96 9.07
C TRP A 299 2.90 -23.41 9.58
N GLU A 300 3.93 -23.72 10.36
CA GLU A 300 4.09 -25.05 10.94
C GLU A 300 3.12 -25.27 12.11
N LYS A 301 2.79 -24.23 12.92
CA LYS A 301 1.69 -24.30 13.92
C LYS A 301 0.36 -24.70 13.25
N ARG A 302 0.00 -24.03 12.15
CA ARG A 302 -1.22 -24.31 11.35
C ARG A 302 -1.21 -25.76 10.85
N LYS A 303 -0.10 -26.20 10.26
CA LYS A 303 0.11 -27.54 9.72
C LYS A 303 0.04 -28.62 10.80
N GLN A 304 0.58 -28.37 12.00
CA GLN A 304 0.50 -29.27 13.16
C GLN A 304 -0.96 -29.49 13.60
N VAL A 305 -1.75 -28.41 13.73
CA VAL A 305 -3.17 -28.49 14.07
C VAL A 305 -3.97 -29.26 13.00
N HIS A 306 -3.66 -29.03 11.72
CA HIS A 306 -4.33 -29.73 10.62
C HIS A 306 -3.94 -31.22 10.57
N LYS A 307 -2.66 -31.56 10.80
CA LYS A 307 -2.19 -32.96 10.92
C LYS A 307 -2.90 -33.70 12.05
N LEU A 308 -3.03 -33.07 13.22
CA LEU A 308 -3.71 -33.64 14.39
C LEU A 308 -5.22 -33.82 14.11
N GLY A 309 -5.88 -32.82 13.54
CA GLY A 309 -7.28 -32.94 13.11
C GLY A 309 -7.52 -34.01 12.04
N THR A 310 -6.58 -34.21 11.12
CA THR A 310 -6.64 -35.26 10.08
C THR A 310 -6.45 -36.66 10.67
N ALA A 311 -5.60 -36.83 11.68
CA ALA A 311 -5.47 -38.09 12.42
C ALA A 311 -6.75 -38.40 13.22
N ALA A 312 -7.29 -37.39 13.93
CA ALA A 312 -8.49 -37.52 14.76
C ALA A 312 -9.82 -37.59 13.95
N ARG A 313 -9.79 -37.61 12.62
CA ARG A 313 -10.99 -37.53 11.75
C ARG A 313 -12.04 -38.63 12.01
N ALA A 314 -11.59 -39.83 12.37
CA ALA A 314 -12.49 -40.96 12.65
C ALA A 314 -13.39 -40.73 13.88
N ASN A 315 -12.95 -39.89 14.83
CA ASN A 315 -13.61 -39.72 16.13
C ASN A 315 -14.95 -38.97 16.02
N ILE A 316 -15.18 -38.24 14.92
CA ILE A 316 -16.41 -37.47 14.64
C ILE A 316 -17.65 -38.39 14.66
N GLY A 317 -17.56 -39.59 14.08
CA GLY A 317 -18.69 -40.52 13.97
C GLY A 317 -18.94 -41.36 15.23
N SER A 318 -18.07 -41.28 16.24
CA SER A 318 -17.96 -42.28 17.31
C SER A 318 -19.24 -42.46 18.14
N ARG A 319 -19.66 -43.72 18.31
CA ARG A 319 -20.92 -44.09 19.00
C ARG A 319 -20.99 -43.57 20.45
N LYS A 320 -19.83 -43.46 21.12
CA LYS A 320 -19.68 -42.90 22.48
C LYS A 320 -20.12 -41.44 22.61
N LEU A 321 -20.06 -40.64 21.53
CA LEU A 321 -20.57 -39.27 21.51
C LEU A 321 -22.09 -39.21 21.27
N LYS A 322 -22.65 -40.21 20.56
CA LYS A 322 -24.08 -40.31 20.27
C LYS A 322 -24.88 -40.77 21.48
N THR A 323 -24.36 -41.71 22.28
CA THR A 323 -25.04 -42.21 23.49
C THR A 323 -25.20 -41.11 24.55
N LYS A 324 -24.17 -40.29 24.80
CA LYS A 324 -24.19 -39.18 25.77
C LYS A 324 -25.07 -37.97 25.36
N LYS A 325 -25.84 -38.07 24.25
CA LYS A 325 -26.89 -37.11 23.88
C LYS A 325 -28.30 -37.74 23.94
N LYS A 326 -28.41 -39.05 24.20
CA LYS A 326 -29.68 -39.79 24.25
C LYS A 326 -30.02 -40.30 25.67
N MET A 327 -29.27 -39.83 26.66
CA MET A 327 -29.48 -39.92 28.10
C MET A 327 -29.35 -38.49 28.64
#